data_AF-A0A3S1MXN4-F1
#
_entry.id   AF-A0A3S1MXN4-F1
#
_cell.length_a   1.000
_cell.length_b   1.000
_cell.length_c   1.000
_cell.angle_alpha   90.00
_cell.angle_beta   90.00
_cell.angle_gamma   90.00
#
_symmetry.space_group_name_H-M   'P 1'
#
loop_
_entity.id
_entity.type
_entity.pdbx_description
1 polymer ?
#
loop_
_entity_poly.entity_id
_entity_poly.type
_entity_poly.pdbx_seq_one_letter_code
_entity_poly.pdbx_strand_id
1 'polypeptide(L)' 'MSNMMKALVKAKAEPGIWMEEVPVPEIGPNDVLIKVRKTAICGTDVHIYNWDQWAQKTVPVPMVTGHEFVGT' A
#
# COMPACT_ATOMS: atom_id res chain seq x y z
N MET A 1 -20.91 -6.31 7.82
CA MET A 1 -20.65 -5.39 6.68
C MET A 1 -19.17 -5.07 6.72
N SER A 2 -18.41 -5.39 5.67
CA SER A 2 -16.98 -5.06 5.64
C SER A 2 -16.82 -3.54 5.51
N ASN A 3 -16.13 -2.94 6.47
CA ASN A 3 -15.70 -1.55 6.37
C ASN A 3 -14.57 -1.50 5.33
N MET A 4 -14.69 -0.64 4.31
CA MET A 4 -13.73 -0.54 3.20
C MET A 4 -12.96 0.77 3.28
N MET A 5 -11.76 0.79 2.71
CA MET A 5 -10.92 1.98 2.56
C MET A 5 -10.22 2.02 1.21
N LYS A 6 -9.93 3.22 0.74
CA LYS A 6 -9.09 3.41 -0.45
C LYS A 6 -7.61 3.17 -0.13
N ALA A 7 -6.94 2.45 -1.01
CA ALA A 7 -5.51 2.20 -0.92
C ALA A 7 -4.84 2.21 -2.29
N LEU A 8 -3.56 2.57 -2.32
CA LEU A 8 -2.69 2.35 -3.48
C LEU A 8 -2.13 0.93 -3.41
N VAL A 9 -2.52 0.10 -4.36
CA VAL A 9 -2.20 -1.33 -4.40
C VAL A 9 -1.28 -1.61 -5.58
N LYS A 10 -0.20 -2.35 -5.34
CA LYS A 10 0.53 -3.05 -6.38
C LYS A 10 -0.27 -4.30 -6.77
N ALA A 11 -1.31 -4.11 -7.56
CA ALA A 11 -2.31 -5.14 -7.86
C ALA A 11 -1.82 -6.19 -8.86
N LYS A 12 -0.86 -5.83 -9.72
CA LYS A 12 -0.37 -6.67 -10.82
C LYS A 12 1.14 -6.63 -10.93
N ALA A 13 1.72 -7.71 -11.45
CA ALA A 13 3.15 -7.84 -11.74
C ALA A 13 3.52 -7.15 -13.08
N GLU A 14 3.12 -5.89 -13.24
CA GLU A 14 3.40 -5.03 -14.38
C GLU A 14 3.64 -3.58 -13.92
N PRO A 15 4.24 -2.70 -14.74
CA PRO A 15 4.37 -1.29 -14.39
C PRO A 15 3.01 -0.66 -14.05
N GLY A 16 2.95 0.06 -12.93
CA GLY A 16 1.74 0.71 -12.43
C GLY A 16 1.49 0.48 -10.94
N ILE A 17 0.57 1.30 -10.44
CA ILE A 17 -0.04 1.22 -9.11
C ILE A 17 -1.51 1.60 -9.26
N TRP A 18 -2.40 0.95 -8.51
CA TRP A 18 -3.85 1.09 -8.70
C TRP A 18 -4.51 1.56 -7.42
N MET A 19 -5.46 2.50 -7.55
CA MET A 19 -6.31 2.90 -6.44
C MET A 19 -7.47 1.90 -6.34
N GLU A 20 -7.57 1.18 -5.23
CA GLU A 20 -8.61 0.17 -5.00
C GLU A 20 -9.31 0.39 -3.65
N GLU A 21 -10.53 -0.14 -3.53
CA GLU A 21 -11.22 -0.28 -2.25
C GLU A 21 -10.83 -1.62 -1.63
N VAL A 22 -10.16 -1.59 -0.49
CA VAL A 22 -9.71 -2.77 0.26
C VAL A 22 -10.38 -2.81 1.64
N PRO A 23 -10.53 -3.98 2.29
CA PRO A 23 -11.04 -4.05 3.64
C PRO A 23 -10.16 -3.26 4.61
N VAL A 24 -10.78 -2.55 5.55
CA VAL A 24 -10.08 -1.99 6.71
C VAL A 24 -9.50 -3.15 7.53
N PRO A 25 -8.22 -3.13 7.91
CA PRO A 25 -7.59 -4.25 8.59
C PRO A 25 -8.19 -4.48 9.97
N GLU A 26 -8.29 -5.75 10.36
CA GLU A 26 -8.55 -6.13 11.74
C GLU A 26 -7.28 -5.92 12.58
N ILE A 27 -7.45 -5.46 13.82
CA ILE A 27 -6.33 -5.14 14.72
C ILE A 27 -6.29 -6.11 15.90
N GLY A 28 -5.08 -6.52 16.28
CA GLY A 28 -4.82 -7.27 17.50
C GLY A 28 -4.71 -6.36 18.74
N PRO A 29 -4.45 -6.95 19.92
CA PRO A 29 -4.40 -6.23 21.19
C PRO A 29 -3.25 -5.21 21.30
N ASN A 30 -2.20 -5.34 20.47
CA ASN A 30 -1.03 -4.46 20.47
C ASN A 30 -0.95 -3.54 19.25
N ASP A 31 -1.96 -3.59 18.38
CA ASP A 31 -1.98 -2.82 17.15
C ASP A 31 -2.76 -1.52 17.35
N VAL A 32 -2.43 -0.52 16.54
CA VAL A 32 -3.22 0.71 16.44
C VAL A 32 -3.76 0.85 15.03
N LEU A 33 -5.05 1.17 14.92
CA LEU A 33 -5.69 1.47 13.65
C LEU A 33 -5.58 2.99 13.40
N ILE A 34 -4.75 3.38 12.44
CA ILE A 34 -4.51 4.79 12.11
C ILE A 34 -5.24 5.15 10.82
N LYS A 35 -6.05 6.21 10.85
CA LYS A 35 -6.59 6.82 9.63
C LYS A 35 -5.52 7.71 9.00
N VAL A 36 -4.87 7.18 7.96
CA VAL A 36 -3.90 7.92 7.15
C VAL A 36 -4.56 9.17 6.56
N ARG A 37 -3.95 10.34 6.79
CA ARG A 37 -4.41 11.63 6.25
C ARG A 37 -3.57 12.07 5.06
N LYS A 38 -2.27 11.80 5.12
CA LYS A 38 -1.31 12.07 4.04
C LYS A 38 -0.23 10.99 4.05
N THR A 39 0.34 10.76 2.87
CA THR A 39 1.54 9.94 2.70
C THR A 39 2.50 10.69 1.79
N ALA A 40 3.80 10.51 2.00
CA ALA A 40 4.82 10.94 1.06
C ALA A 40 5.10 9.84 0.03
N ILE A 41 5.80 10.23 -1.04
CA ILE A 41 6.29 9.34 -2.09
C ILE A 41 7.81 9.37 -2.04
N CYS A 42 8.40 8.21 -1.83
CA CYS A 42 9.85 8.01 -1.79
C CYS A 42 10.36 7.42 -3.13
N GLY A 43 11.68 7.43 -3.33
CA GLY A 43 12.29 6.78 -4.49
C GLY A 43 11.94 5.29 -4.59
N THR A 44 11.79 4.61 -3.45
CA THR A 44 11.34 3.21 -3.39
C THR A 44 9.96 3.01 -4.03
N ASP A 45 9.02 3.94 -3.83
CA ASP A 45 7.69 3.84 -4.43
C ASP A 45 7.74 3.97 -5.97
N VAL A 46 8.71 4.73 -6.49
CA VAL A 46 8.96 4.83 -7.93
C VAL A 46 9.48 3.51 -8.50
N HIS A 47 10.36 2.80 -7.79
CA HIS A 47 10.80 1.45 -8.17
C HIS A 47 9.61 0.47 -8.24
N ILE A 48 8.69 0.53 -7.26
CA ILE A 48 7.47 -0.29 -7.22
C ILE A 48 6.55 0.04 -8.39
N TYR A 49 6.34 1.33 -8.66
CA TYR A 49 5.55 1.80 -9.79
C TYR A 49 6.13 1.32 -11.12
N ASN A 50 7.42 1.52 -11.36
CA ASN A 50 8.10 1.11 -12.59
C ASN A 50 8.20 -0.41 -12.76
N TRP A 51 8.03 -1.16 -11.66
CA TRP A 51 8.12 -2.62 -11.64
C TRP A 51 9.46 -3.16 -12.15
N ASP A 52 10.55 -2.56 -11.67
CA ASP A 52 11.90 -2.97 -12.06
C ASP A 52 12.35 -4.28 -11.40
N GLN A 53 13.59 -4.70 -11.66
CA GLN A 53 14.15 -5.95 -11.13
C GLN A 53 14.21 -5.99 -9.60
N TRP A 54 14.36 -4.86 -8.93
CA TRP A 54 14.35 -4.82 -7.47
C TRP A 54 12.92 -5.04 -6.98
N ALA A 55 11.95 -4.31 -7.52
CA ALA A 55 10.55 -4.47 -7.14
C ALA A 55 10.03 -5.89 -7.41
N GLN A 56 10.38 -6.49 -8.55
CA GLN A 56 10.02 -7.87 -8.89
C GLN A 56 10.55 -8.92 -7.92
N LYS A 57 11.70 -8.66 -7.28
CA LYS A 57 12.33 -9.58 -6.31
C LYS A 57 11.84 -9.36 -4.88
N THR A 58 11.38 -8.17 -4.55
CA THR A 58 11.14 -7.75 -3.16
C THR A 58 9.67 -7.51 -2.83
N VAL A 59 8.85 -7.12 -3.81
CA VAL A 59 7.46 -6.72 -3.56
C VAL A 59 6.48 -7.82 -4.00
N PRO A 60 5.70 -8.39 -3.08
CA PRO A 60 4.65 -9.33 -3.43
C PRO A 60 3.49 -8.65 -4.17
N VAL A 61 2.76 -9.44 -4.94
CA VAL A 61 1.56 -9.00 -5.66
C VAL A 61 0.40 -9.94 -5.29
N PRO A 62 -0.75 -9.42 -4.81
CA PRO A 62 -1.06 -8.01 -4.58
C PRO A 62 -0.54 -7.48 -3.22
N MET A 63 -0.24 -6.19 -3.14
CA MET A 63 0.18 -5.54 -1.88
C MET A 63 -0.31 -4.09 -1.78
N VAL A 64 -0.86 -3.68 -0.63
CA VAL A 64 -1.06 -2.25 -0.31
C VAL A 64 0.30 -1.62 -0.04
N THR A 65 0.61 -0.54 -0.73
CA THR A 65 1.95 0.08 -0.77
C THR A 65 2.04 1.39 0.00
N GLY A 66 3.27 1.90 0.16
CA GLY A 66 3.60 3.11 0.89
C GLY A 66 4.27 2.80 2.23
N HIS A 67 5.12 3.71 2.69
CA HIS A 67 5.88 3.54 3.93
C HIS A 67 6.16 4.86 4.68
N GLU A 68 5.53 5.96 4.26
CA GLU A 68 5.78 7.30 4.81
C GLU A 68 4.46 8.01 5.12
N PHE A 69 3.84 7.70 6.26
CA PHE A 69 2.46 8.10 6.58
C PHE A 69 2.36 9.11 7.74
N VAL A 70 1.31 9.93 7.72
CA VAL A 70 0.84 10.71 8.87
C VAL A 70 -0.68 10.61 9.00
N GLY A 71 -1.16 10.41 10.21
CA GLY A 71 -2.57 10.17 10.48
C GLY A 71 -2.93 10.22 11.96
N THR A 72 -4.18 9.82 12.25
CA THR A 72 -4.77 9.73 13.60
C THR A 72 -5.56 8.45 13.73
#